data_AF-A0A258M8G9-F1
#
_entry.id   AF-A0A258M8G9-F1
#
_cell.length_a   1.000
_cell.length_b   1.000
_cell.length_c   1.000
_cell.angle_alpha   90.00
_cell.angle_beta   90.00
_cell.angle_gamma   90.00
#
_symmetry.space_group_name_H-M   'P 1'
#
loop_
_entity.id
_entity.type
_entity.pdbx_description
1 polymer ?
#
loop_
_entity_poly.entity_id
_entity_poly.type
_entity_poly.pdbx_seq_one_letter_code
_entity_poly.pdbx_strand_id
1 'polypeptide(L)'
;MDKIQSTGAVTMGVRESSIPMSYTTGDSRFDGYHVEICRMILADIKDKLGLSALRINYQPVTSQNRVPLVQNGTVDIECGTTTNNTARARDVGFANTLYVEEVRIAVKANSG
;
A
#
# COMPACT_ATOMS: atom_id res chain seq x y z
N MET A 1 9.14 -12.82 6.18
CA MET A 1 9.97 -12.80 4.95
C MET A 1 9.95 -14.15 4.23
N ASP A 2 9.79 -15.25 4.96
CA ASP A 2 9.79 -16.64 4.46
C ASP A 2 8.82 -16.88 3.29
N LYS A 3 7.59 -16.33 3.33
CA LYS A 3 6.62 -16.44 2.22
C LYS A 3 7.17 -15.86 0.91
N ILE A 4 7.82 -14.70 0.97
CA ILE A 4 8.37 -14.04 -0.22
C ILE A 4 9.56 -14.85 -0.75
N GLN A 5 10.43 -15.33 0.15
CA GLN A 5 11.59 -16.13 -0.21
C GLN A 5 11.19 -17.46 -0.86
N SER A 6 10.16 -18.13 -0.34
CA SER A 6 9.71 -19.43 -0.86
C SER A 6 8.93 -19.33 -2.17
N THR A 7 8.16 -18.27 -2.36
CA THR A 7 7.28 -18.11 -3.55
C THR A 7 7.91 -17.27 -4.66
N GLY A 8 8.94 -16.48 -4.37
CA GLY A 8 9.48 -15.47 -5.29
C GLY A 8 8.45 -14.40 -5.67
N ALA A 9 7.39 -14.23 -4.86
CA ALA A 9 6.29 -13.34 -5.13
C ALA A 9 5.82 -12.60 -3.87
N VAL A 10 5.19 -11.46 -4.09
CA VAL A 10 4.60 -10.62 -3.04
C VAL A 10 3.29 -10.02 -3.56
N THR A 11 2.28 -9.94 -2.71
CA THR A 11 1.02 -9.26 -3.03
C THR A 11 1.00 -7.88 -2.38
N MET A 12 0.98 -6.84 -3.21
CA MET A 12 0.95 -5.45 -2.79
C MET A 12 -0.46 -4.87 -2.90
N GLY A 13 -1.00 -4.41 -1.78
CA GLY A 13 -2.24 -3.67 -1.69
C GLY A 13 -2.09 -2.28 -2.31
N VAL A 14 -2.99 -1.93 -3.22
CA VAL A 14 -3.01 -0.63 -3.89
C VAL A 14 -4.40 0.00 -3.86
N ARG A 15 -4.43 1.32 -3.89
CA ARG A 15 -5.65 2.13 -3.96
C ARG A 15 -5.90 2.54 -5.41
N GLU A 16 -7.16 2.53 -5.83
CA GLU A 16 -7.54 2.95 -7.18
C GLU A 16 -7.70 4.47 -7.30
N SER A 17 -8.10 5.14 -6.22
CA SER A 17 -8.59 6.53 -6.27
C SER A 17 -7.94 7.47 -5.25
N SER A 18 -6.78 7.12 -4.68
CA SER A 18 -6.07 7.97 -3.72
C SER A 18 -4.99 8.80 -4.40
N ILE A 19 -5.37 9.62 -5.38
CA ILE A 19 -4.46 10.54 -6.09
C ILE A 19 -3.91 11.59 -5.11
N PRO A 20 -2.61 11.93 -5.13
CA PRO A 20 -1.54 11.39 -5.99
C PRO A 20 -0.69 10.31 -5.31
N MET A 21 -1.20 9.68 -4.25
CA MET A 21 -0.45 8.75 -3.39
C MET A 21 -0.47 7.30 -3.91
N SER A 22 -1.65 6.79 -4.27
CA SER A 22 -1.84 5.50 -4.92
C SER A 22 -3.13 5.55 -5.73
N TYR A 23 -3.01 5.36 -7.03
CA TYR A 23 -4.15 5.41 -7.93
C TYR A 23 -3.92 4.50 -9.14
N THR A 24 -5.01 4.08 -9.78
CA THR A 24 -4.93 3.34 -11.04
C THR A 24 -4.70 4.28 -12.21
N THR A 25 -3.82 3.89 -13.12
CA THR A 25 -3.63 4.59 -14.41
C THR A 25 -4.38 3.90 -15.55
N GLY A 26 -5.24 2.92 -15.23
CA GLY A 26 -5.88 2.02 -16.20
C GLY A 26 -5.07 0.74 -16.45
N ASP A 27 -5.68 -0.24 -17.12
CA ASP A 27 -5.06 -1.53 -17.49
C ASP A 27 -4.36 -2.25 -16.33
N SER A 28 -4.95 -2.22 -15.13
CA SER A 28 -4.36 -2.81 -13.90
C SER A 28 -2.98 -2.26 -13.52
N ARG A 29 -2.63 -1.06 -14.00
CA ARG A 29 -1.41 -0.34 -13.62
C ARG A 29 -1.72 0.65 -12.50
N PHE A 30 -0.78 0.78 -11.59
CA PHE A 30 -0.88 1.64 -10.43
C PHE A 30 0.35 2.53 -10.33
N ASP A 31 0.12 3.77 -9.89
CA ASP A 31 1.13 4.80 -9.74
C ASP A 31 0.81 5.67 -8.52
N GLY A 32 1.77 6.51 -8.14
CA GLY A 32 1.69 7.44 -7.04
C GLY A 32 2.86 7.30 -6.06
N TYR A 33 3.02 8.35 -5.24
CA TYR A 33 4.13 8.46 -4.30
C TYR A 33 4.30 7.22 -3.40
N HIS A 34 3.21 6.71 -2.82
CA HIS A 34 3.26 5.54 -1.94
C HIS A 34 3.42 4.22 -2.71
N VAL A 35 2.93 4.13 -3.95
CA VAL A 35 3.19 2.97 -4.82
C VAL A 35 4.68 2.84 -5.07
N GLU A 36 5.37 3.94 -5.38
CA GLU A 36 6.81 3.92 -5.62
C GLU A 36 7.63 3.59 -4.37
N ILE A 37 7.25 4.13 -3.21
CA ILE A 37 7.93 3.76 -1.96
C ILE A 37 7.80 2.25 -1.70
N CYS A 38 6.62 1.68 -1.91
CA CYS A 38 6.43 0.25 -1.77
C CYS A 38 7.29 -0.55 -2.76
N ARG A 39 7.40 -0.10 -4.03
CA ARG A 39 8.28 -0.73 -5.04
C ARG A 39 9.74 -0.69 -4.61
N MET A 40 10.21 0.42 -4.04
CA MET A 40 11.57 0.54 -3.49
C MET A 40 11.80 -0.42 -2.31
N ILE A 41 10.86 -0.50 -1.38
CA ILE A 41 10.93 -1.46 -0.25
C ILE A 41 10.99 -2.90 -0.75
N LEU A 42 10.16 -3.26 -1.73
CA LEU A 42 10.15 -4.59 -2.32
C LEU A 42 11.42 -4.91 -3.10
N ALA A 43 12.04 -3.91 -3.76
CA ALA A 43 13.34 -4.05 -4.38
C ALA A 43 14.43 -4.34 -3.35
N ASP A 44 14.47 -3.61 -2.24
CA ASP A 44 15.40 -3.85 -1.13
C ASP A 44 15.21 -5.24 -0.51
N ILE A 45 13.95 -5.70 -0.38
CA ILE A 45 13.63 -7.05 0.10
C ILE A 45 14.13 -8.11 -0.87
N LYS A 46 13.93 -7.92 -2.19
CA LYS A 46 14.43 -8.82 -3.23
C LYS A 46 15.96 -8.97 -3.12
N ASP A 47 16.67 -7.86 -2.97
CA ASP A 47 18.13 -7.85 -2.87
C ASP A 47 18.61 -8.51 -1.56
N LYS A 48 17.97 -8.19 -0.42
CA LYS A 48 18.27 -8.83 0.88
C LYS A 48 18.05 -10.34 0.88
N LEU A 49 17.06 -10.82 0.15
CA LEU A 49 16.74 -12.25 0.04
C LEU A 49 17.58 -12.96 -1.03
N GLY A 50 18.43 -12.24 -1.78
CA GLY A 50 19.23 -12.81 -2.87
C GLY A 50 18.38 -13.36 -4.03
N LEU A 51 17.18 -12.82 -4.24
CA LEU A 51 16.29 -13.26 -5.31
C LEU A 51 16.71 -12.62 -6.64
N SER A 52 16.81 -13.43 -7.71
CA SER A 52 17.07 -12.90 -9.06
C SER A 52 15.91 -12.06 -9.58
N ALA A 53 14.69 -12.36 -9.15
CA ALA A 53 13.48 -11.62 -9.45
C ALA A 53 12.48 -11.74 -8.30
N LEU A 54 11.63 -10.72 -8.13
CA LEU A 54 10.49 -10.72 -7.22
C LEU A 54 9.25 -10.28 -8.00
N ARG A 55 8.27 -11.18 -8.13
CA ARG A 55 7.00 -10.86 -8.80
C ARG A 55 6.08 -10.08 -7.85
N ILE A 56 5.71 -8.88 -8.25
CA ILE A 56 4.75 -8.04 -7.52
C ILE A 56 3.36 -8.25 -8.11
N ASN A 57 2.43 -8.77 -7.31
CA ASN A 57 1.01 -8.87 -7.66
C ASN A 57 0.28 -7.69 -7.04
N TYR A 58 -0.38 -6.88 -7.87
CA TYR A 58 -1.16 -5.74 -7.39
C TYR A 58 -2.56 -6.21 -7.00
N GLN A 59 -2.98 -5.90 -5.78
CA GLN A 59 -4.31 -6.19 -5.27
C GLN A 59 -5.00 -4.88 -4.91
N PRO A 60 -6.06 -4.46 -5.63
CA PRO A 60 -6.87 -3.33 -5.23
C PRO A 60 -7.48 -3.55 -3.84
N VAL A 61 -7.39 -2.53 -2.98
CA VAL A 61 -7.97 -2.52 -1.64
C VAL A 61 -8.76 -1.24 -1.39
N THR A 62 -9.72 -1.35 -0.47
CA THR A 62 -10.53 -0.24 0.03
C THR A 62 -10.10 0.14 1.44
N SER A 63 -10.56 1.30 1.91
CA SER A 63 -10.33 1.74 3.30
C SER A 63 -10.87 0.74 4.32
N GLN A 64 -11.93 0.01 3.95
CA GLN A 64 -12.64 -0.95 4.79
C GLN A 64 -11.94 -2.30 4.85
N ASN A 65 -11.44 -2.83 3.72
CA ASN A 65 -10.93 -4.20 3.67
C ASN A 65 -9.41 -4.32 3.81
N ARG A 66 -8.63 -3.23 3.70
CA ARG A 66 -7.16 -3.28 3.72
C ARG A 66 -6.56 -3.98 4.95
N VAL A 67 -7.08 -3.70 6.15
CA VAL A 67 -6.57 -4.30 7.40
C VAL A 67 -6.89 -5.81 7.44
N PRO A 68 -8.16 -6.25 7.25
CA PRO A 68 -8.49 -7.66 7.17
C PRO A 68 -7.66 -8.44 6.11
N LEU A 69 -7.41 -7.82 4.95
CA LEU A 69 -6.63 -8.46 3.87
C LEU A 69 -5.14 -8.59 4.21
N VAL A 70 -4.58 -7.70 5.02
CA VAL A 70 -3.22 -7.86 5.56
C VAL A 70 -3.21 -8.96 6.62
N GLN A 71 -4.17 -8.95 7.55
CA GLN A 71 -4.23 -9.92 8.65
C GLN A 71 -4.37 -11.36 8.17
N ASN A 72 -5.13 -11.60 7.10
CA ASN A 72 -5.32 -12.94 6.55
C ASN A 72 -4.26 -13.34 5.51
N GLY A 73 -3.29 -12.46 5.22
CA GLY A 73 -2.18 -12.72 4.30
C GLY A 73 -2.52 -12.67 2.80
N THR A 74 -3.71 -12.16 2.44
CA THR A 74 -4.06 -11.86 1.04
C THR A 74 -3.16 -10.76 0.50
N VAL A 75 -2.88 -9.74 1.32
CA VAL A 75 -1.95 -8.65 1.04
C VAL A 75 -0.76 -8.76 1.99
N ASP A 76 0.45 -8.68 1.46
CA ASP A 76 1.69 -8.74 2.24
C ASP A 76 2.12 -7.35 2.72
N ILE A 77 1.88 -6.33 1.89
CA ILE A 77 2.20 -4.92 2.17
C ILE A 77 1.20 -4.02 1.46
N GLU A 78 0.78 -2.93 2.09
CA GLU A 78 -0.06 -1.89 1.49
C GLU A 78 0.63 -0.54 1.60
N CYS A 79 0.68 0.20 0.49
CA CYS A 79 1.16 1.57 0.48
C CYS A 79 0.16 2.47 -0.23
N GLY A 80 -0.70 3.10 0.57
CA GLY A 80 -1.73 4.05 0.13
C GLY A 80 -1.93 5.14 1.18
N THR A 81 -3.15 5.61 1.37
CA THR A 81 -3.47 6.69 2.35
C THR A 81 -3.96 6.12 3.69
N THR A 82 -3.18 5.20 4.26
CA THR A 82 -3.54 4.57 5.55
C THR A 82 -2.92 5.33 6.70
N THR A 83 -3.74 6.08 7.43
CA THR A 83 -3.30 6.75 8.68
C THR A 83 -2.77 5.72 9.68
N ASN A 84 -1.54 5.92 10.13
CA ASN A 84 -0.95 5.20 11.26
C ASN A 84 -1.58 5.72 12.57
N ASN A 85 -2.24 4.85 13.33
CA ASN A 85 -2.78 5.18 14.64
C ASN A 85 -2.75 3.97 15.59
N THR A 86 -2.87 4.24 16.88
CA THR A 86 -2.76 3.22 17.94
C THR A 86 -3.84 2.14 17.86
N ALA A 87 -5.01 2.44 17.30
CA ALA A 87 -6.06 1.45 17.15
C ALA A 87 -5.69 0.40 16.09
N ARG A 88 -5.20 0.83 14.93
CA ARG A 88 -4.78 -0.05 13.83
C ARG A 88 -3.47 -0.77 14.12
N ALA A 89 -2.58 -0.16 14.89
CA ALA A 89 -1.30 -0.75 15.27
C ALA A 89 -1.45 -2.04 16.11
N ARG A 90 -2.65 -2.31 16.66
CA ARG A 90 -2.96 -3.59 17.31
C ARG A 90 -3.14 -4.74 16.31
N ASP A 91 -3.54 -4.42 15.08
CA ASP A 91 -3.94 -5.38 14.06
C ASP A 91 -2.86 -5.59 13.00
N VAL A 92 -2.09 -4.53 12.69
CA VAL A 92 -1.06 -4.52 11.65
C VAL A 92 0.15 -3.68 12.06
N GLY A 93 1.32 -3.99 11.49
CA GLY A 93 2.50 -3.13 11.59
C GLY A 93 2.46 -1.97 10.60
N PHE A 94 3.06 -0.85 10.97
CA PHE A 94 3.26 0.32 10.09
C PHE A 94 4.74 0.60 9.88
N ALA A 95 5.09 1.09 8.70
CA ALA A 95 6.37 1.76 8.47
C ALA A 95 6.43 3.10 9.23
N ASN A 96 7.60 3.73 9.22
CA ASN A 96 7.73 5.13 9.62
C ASN A 96 6.78 6.00 8.77
N THR A 97 6.31 7.12 9.35
CA THR A 97 5.42 8.04 8.65
C THR A 97 6.09 8.61 7.40
N LEU A 98 5.48 8.36 6.24
CA LEU A 98 5.98 8.79 4.92
C LEU A 98 5.35 10.09 4.42
N TYR A 99 4.17 10.44 4.96
CA TYR A 99 3.39 11.63 4.59
C TYR A 99 2.52 12.07 5.78
N VAL A 100 2.34 13.38 5.95
CA VAL A 100 1.48 13.97 6.99
C VAL A 100 0.38 14.77 6.29
N GLU A 101 -0.86 14.53 6.69
CA GLU A 101 -2.05 15.16 6.12
C GLU A 101 -2.98 15.68 7.22
N GLU A 102 -3.93 16.54 6.83
CA GLU A 102 -4.93 17.10 7.73
C GLU A 102 -6.34 16.96 7.15
N VAL A 103 -7.30 16.60 8.00
CA VAL A 103 -8.70 16.46 7.60
C VAL A 103 -9.31 17.86 7.39
N ARG A 104 -9.93 18.05 6.22
CA ARG A 104 -10.56 19.30 5.79
C ARG A 104 -11.93 19.02 5.16
N ILE A 105 -12.75 20.06 5.04
CA ILE A 105 -14.07 20.01 4.38
C ILE A 105 -13.96 20.70 3.03
N ALA A 106 -14.43 20.05 1.97
CA ALA A 106 -14.59 20.64 0.65
C ALA A 106 -16.07 20.91 0.37
N VAL A 107 -16.39 22.13 -0.10
CA VAL A 107 -17.74 22.54 -0.51
C VAL A 107 -17.71 23.11 -1.92
N LYS A 108 -18.86 23.20 -2.59
CA LYS A 108 -18.97 23.98 -3.82
C LYS A 108 -18.65 25.44 -3.52
N ALA A 109 -17.95 26.12 -4.42
CA ALA A 109 -17.56 27.52 -4.22
C ALA A 109 -18.76 28.46 -3.96
N ASN A 110 -19.96 28.09 -4.41
CA ASN A 110 -21.19 28.86 -4.30
C ASN A 110 -22.22 28.24 -3.34
N SER A 111 -21.80 27.55 -2.27
CA SER A 111 -22.71 26.90 -1.31
C SER A 111 -23.24 27.81 -0.21
N GLY A 112 -23.12 29.13 -0.35
CA GLY A 112 -23.58 30.15 0.60
C GLY A 112 -24.90 30.78 0.19
#